data_AF-A0A919SHW5-F1
#
_entry.id   AF-A0A919SHW5-F1
#
_cell.length_a   1.000
_cell.length_b   1.000
_cell.length_c   1.000
_cell.angle_alpha   90.00
_cell.angle_beta   90.00
_cell.angle_gamma   90.00
#
_symmetry.space_group_name_H-M   'P 1'
#
loop_
_entity.id
_entity.type
_entity.pdbx_description
1 polymer ?
#
loop_
_entity_poly.entity_id
_entity_poly.type
_entity_poly.pdbx_seq_one_letter_code
_entity_poly.pdbx_strand_id
1 'polypeptide(L)'
;MAFDVEALAQAHKRAVAGGAEKYHAANAAKGKLFARERIALLVDDGSFVEDGLYANSLADGLPADGVITGTARIDGRGVCVMANDSTVKAGSWGARTVEKIIRIIERAYATGVPMVYLVDSAGARITDQVDLFPGPRGAGKIFHTQVRASGSIPQVCALFGPSAAGGAYIPAFCDVVAMVEGNASMYLGSDRMVEMVTGERTTLEAMGGARVHCAESGVGHFLCKTEQDALDVVRSYLSYLPSNYTQEPPVAEPVESAAVDLGALVPVSERQAFDMRRYIKGIVDQGSFFEIHALWARELTVGFARLDGQVVGVLGNNSMFKGGVLFVDSADKASRFVQLCDAFNVPLIFLSDVPGFMVGSAVEKQGIIRHGAKMITAISEATVAKICVVVRKAYGAGLYAMAGPGFDPEATIALPTAKIAVMGAEAAVNAVYANKIAALPEGEREGFIAERRAEYERDIDVMRLASELVIDTVIEPGDLRGELIRRFAAARGKDRSFSRRRHGVTPV
;
A
#
# COMPACT_ATOMS: atom_id res chain seq x y z
N MET A 1 -44.63 32.41 2.52
CA MET A 1 -43.66 32.83 1.49
C MET A 1 -43.64 31.76 0.42
N ALA A 2 -43.92 32.09 -0.84
CA ALA A 2 -43.82 31.16 -1.95
C ALA A 2 -42.33 30.84 -2.22
N PHE A 3 -42.04 29.61 -2.62
CA PHE A 3 -40.70 29.16 -2.97
C PHE A 3 -40.22 29.87 -4.25
N ASP A 4 -39.08 30.56 -4.20
CA ASP A 4 -38.51 31.27 -5.36
C ASP A 4 -37.75 30.30 -6.27
N VAL A 5 -38.43 29.85 -7.32
CA VAL A 5 -37.92 28.88 -8.30
C VAL A 5 -36.74 29.46 -9.11
N GLU A 6 -36.74 30.77 -9.38
CA GLU A 6 -35.68 31.41 -10.16
C GLU A 6 -34.40 31.52 -9.33
N ALA A 7 -34.51 31.94 -8.07
CA ALA A 7 -33.37 31.96 -7.15
C ALA A 7 -32.77 30.56 -6.95
N LEU A 8 -33.60 29.50 -6.87
CA LEU A 8 -33.12 28.12 -6.82
C LEU A 8 -32.34 27.76 -8.10
N ALA A 9 -32.90 28.04 -9.28
CA ALA A 9 -32.26 27.72 -10.55
C ALA A 9 -30.89 28.43 -10.71
N GLN A 10 -30.80 29.69 -10.29
CA GLN A 10 -29.54 30.45 -10.27
C GLN A 10 -28.54 29.89 -9.26
N ALA A 11 -28.97 29.52 -8.05
CA ALA A 11 -28.13 28.88 -7.05
C ALA A 11 -27.58 27.53 -7.55
N HIS A 12 -28.42 26.73 -8.21
CA HIS A 12 -28.04 25.47 -8.82
C HIS A 12 -26.99 25.66 -9.93
N LYS A 13 -27.26 26.57 -10.87
CA LYS A 13 -26.32 26.88 -11.96
C LYS A 13 -24.94 27.30 -11.43
N ARG A 14 -24.90 28.16 -10.41
CA ARG A 14 -23.65 28.60 -9.77
C ARG A 14 -22.92 27.45 -9.07
N ALA A 15 -23.65 26.62 -8.32
CA ALA A 15 -23.06 25.51 -7.57
C ALA A 15 -22.48 24.40 -8.47
N VAL A 16 -23.11 24.14 -9.62
CA VAL A 16 -22.63 23.16 -10.59
C VAL A 16 -21.43 23.67 -11.39
N ALA A 17 -21.40 24.98 -11.71
CA ALA A 17 -20.33 25.59 -12.51
C ALA A 17 -18.96 25.66 -11.79
N GLY A 18 -18.92 25.53 -10.45
CA GLY A 18 -17.69 25.72 -9.68
C GLY A 18 -17.21 27.18 -9.71
N GLY A 19 -15.89 27.38 -9.65
CA GLY A 19 -15.27 28.70 -9.63
C GLY A 19 -15.35 29.45 -10.97
N ALA A 20 -14.76 30.65 -11.00
CA ALA A 20 -14.71 31.48 -12.21
C ALA A 20 -13.93 30.79 -13.36
N GLU A 21 -14.34 31.07 -14.60
CA GLU A 21 -13.78 30.48 -15.83
C GLU A 21 -12.25 30.57 -15.94
N LYS A 22 -11.65 31.66 -15.47
CA LYS A 22 -10.18 31.82 -15.43
C LYS A 22 -9.47 30.71 -14.64
N TYR A 23 -10.11 30.15 -13.61
CA TYR A 23 -9.54 29.07 -12.81
C TYR A 23 -9.69 27.71 -13.51
N HIS A 24 -10.79 27.50 -14.22
CA HIS A 24 -10.96 26.35 -15.12
C HIS A 24 -9.89 26.36 -16.22
N ALA A 25 -9.69 27.50 -16.89
CA ALA A 25 -8.65 27.67 -17.90
C ALA A 25 -7.24 27.45 -17.35
N ALA A 26 -6.95 27.95 -16.13
CA ALA A 26 -5.65 27.74 -15.47
C ALA A 26 -5.42 26.27 -15.08
N ASN A 27 -6.46 25.53 -14.70
CA ASN A 27 -6.38 24.09 -14.45
C ASN A 27 -6.17 23.31 -15.75
N ALA A 28 -6.95 23.61 -16.80
CA ALA A 28 -6.83 22.97 -18.11
C ALA A 28 -5.44 23.17 -18.73
N ALA A 29 -4.83 24.35 -18.57
CA ALA A 29 -3.45 24.62 -19.02
C ALA A 29 -2.39 23.74 -18.32
N LYS A 30 -2.72 23.14 -17.17
CA LYS A 30 -1.88 22.18 -16.43
C LYS A 30 -2.33 20.72 -16.64
N GLY A 31 -3.25 20.48 -17.57
CA GLY A 31 -3.81 19.16 -17.84
C GLY A 31 -4.72 18.63 -16.72
N LYS A 32 -5.28 19.50 -15.88
CA LYS A 32 -6.15 19.11 -14.77
C LYS A 32 -7.62 19.16 -15.16
N LEU A 33 -8.36 18.12 -14.80
CA LEU A 33 -9.81 18.05 -15.02
C LEU A 33 -10.56 18.83 -13.94
N PHE A 34 -11.79 19.24 -14.26
CA PHE A 34 -12.70 19.76 -13.27
C PHE A 34 -13.15 18.65 -12.32
N ALA A 35 -13.36 18.97 -11.04
CA ALA A 35 -13.69 17.99 -10.02
C ALA A 35 -14.94 17.15 -10.34
N ARG A 36 -15.96 17.74 -10.97
CA ARG A 36 -17.16 17.00 -11.42
C ARG A 36 -16.88 16.07 -12.59
N GLU A 37 -15.95 16.43 -13.47
CA GLU A 37 -15.51 15.56 -14.57
C GLU A 37 -14.76 14.36 -14.03
N ARG A 38 -13.89 14.54 -13.02
CA ARG A 38 -13.21 13.43 -12.32
C ARG A 38 -14.22 12.44 -11.72
N ILE A 39 -15.28 12.95 -11.07
CA ILE A 39 -16.36 12.10 -10.54
C ILE A 39 -17.07 11.36 -11.67
N ALA A 40 -17.49 12.08 -12.72
CA ALA A 40 -18.22 11.50 -13.85
C ALA A 40 -17.41 10.43 -14.58
N LEU A 41 -16.10 10.62 -14.74
CA LEU A 41 -15.23 9.60 -15.31
C LEU A 41 -15.13 8.38 -14.41
N LEU A 42 -15.06 8.56 -13.09
CA LEU A 42 -14.80 7.48 -12.15
C LEU A 42 -15.99 6.54 -11.95
N VAL A 43 -17.19 7.10 -11.79
CA VAL A 43 -18.40 6.41 -11.30
C VAL A 43 -19.27 5.91 -12.45
N ASP A 44 -20.14 4.95 -12.16
CA ASP A 44 -21.11 4.42 -13.13
C ASP A 44 -22.04 5.54 -13.62
N ASP A 45 -22.37 5.54 -14.91
CA ASP A 45 -23.20 6.56 -15.55
C ASP A 45 -24.52 6.78 -14.80
N GLY A 46 -24.79 8.04 -14.44
CA GLY A 46 -26.01 8.45 -13.74
C GLY A 46 -26.11 7.99 -12.28
N SER A 47 -25.08 7.35 -11.72
CA SER A 47 -25.13 6.83 -10.34
C SER A 47 -24.83 7.86 -9.25
N PHE A 48 -24.20 8.98 -9.60
CA PHE A 48 -23.77 9.98 -8.61
C PHE A 48 -24.95 10.79 -8.07
N VAL A 49 -25.08 10.80 -6.75
CA VAL A 49 -26.07 11.57 -6.00
C VAL A 49 -25.34 12.51 -5.05
N GLU A 50 -25.38 13.81 -5.36
CA GLU A 50 -24.64 14.83 -4.62
C GLU A 50 -25.35 15.27 -3.33
N ASP A 51 -24.59 15.32 -2.24
CA ASP A 51 -24.99 15.86 -0.96
C ASP A 51 -24.36 17.25 -0.72
N GLY A 52 -25.17 18.20 -0.23
CA GLY A 52 -24.67 19.51 0.17
C GLY A 52 -24.26 20.44 -0.98
N LEU A 53 -24.86 20.26 -2.17
CA LEU A 53 -24.63 21.10 -3.35
C LEU A 53 -24.74 22.61 -3.05
N TYR A 54 -25.74 23.01 -2.27
CA TYR A 54 -26.03 24.42 -1.98
C TYR A 54 -25.25 25.00 -0.78
N ALA A 55 -24.19 24.32 -0.31
CA ALA A 55 -23.33 24.88 0.72
C ALA A 55 -22.77 26.25 0.27
N ASN A 56 -22.87 27.25 1.15
CA ASN A 56 -22.48 28.63 0.88
C ASN A 56 -23.14 29.28 -0.36
N SER A 57 -24.34 28.84 -0.78
CA SER A 57 -25.06 29.42 -1.92
C SER A 57 -25.43 30.91 -1.79
N LEU A 58 -25.44 31.44 -0.56
CA LEU A 58 -25.67 32.85 -0.24
C LEU A 58 -24.37 33.67 -0.19
N ALA A 59 -23.20 33.03 -0.16
CA ALA A 59 -21.91 33.69 -0.17
C ALA A 59 -21.37 33.78 -1.61
N ASP A 60 -20.71 34.89 -1.94
CA ASP A 60 -20.13 35.06 -3.26
C ASP A 60 -18.80 34.28 -3.40
N GLY A 61 -18.57 33.70 -4.58
CA GLY A 61 -17.33 33.00 -4.92
C GLY A 61 -17.04 31.72 -4.12
N LEU A 62 -18.04 31.13 -3.45
CA LEU A 62 -17.93 29.87 -2.67
C LEU A 62 -18.93 28.77 -3.09
N PRO A 63 -19.11 28.48 -4.39
CA PRO A 63 -20.04 27.45 -4.83
C PRO A 63 -19.68 26.08 -4.24
N ALA A 64 -20.67 25.40 -3.67
CA ALA A 64 -20.54 24.14 -2.93
C ALA A 64 -19.45 24.15 -1.81
N ASP A 65 -18.98 25.34 -1.43
CA ASP A 65 -17.79 25.61 -0.63
C ASP A 65 -16.50 24.89 -1.10
N GLY A 66 -16.33 24.64 -2.40
CA GLY A 66 -15.09 24.09 -2.95
C GLY A 66 -14.85 22.60 -2.69
N VAL A 67 -15.88 21.85 -2.29
CA VAL A 67 -15.85 20.40 -2.23
C VAL A 67 -17.18 19.80 -2.70
N ILE A 68 -17.10 18.76 -3.51
CA ILE A 68 -18.24 17.96 -3.97
C ILE A 68 -18.24 16.66 -3.17
N THR A 69 -19.39 16.28 -2.63
CA THR A 69 -19.54 15.07 -1.82
C THR A 69 -20.80 14.35 -2.22
N GLY A 70 -20.80 13.02 -2.20
CA GLY A 70 -22.01 12.27 -2.54
C GLY A 70 -21.80 10.77 -2.52
N THR A 71 -22.88 10.05 -2.81
CA THR A 71 -22.85 8.60 -3.03
C THR A 71 -22.86 8.29 -4.51
N ALA A 72 -22.22 7.20 -4.91
CA ALA A 72 -22.16 6.74 -6.29
C ALA A 72 -22.07 5.22 -6.35
N ARG A 73 -21.98 4.67 -7.57
CA ARG A 73 -21.54 3.30 -7.80
C ARG A 73 -20.26 3.28 -8.62
N ILE A 74 -19.39 2.31 -8.37
CA ILE A 74 -18.25 1.95 -9.22
C ILE A 74 -18.35 0.44 -9.44
N ASP A 75 -18.46 0.02 -10.70
CA ASP A 75 -18.67 -1.38 -11.09
C ASP A 75 -19.87 -1.99 -10.37
N GLY A 76 -20.96 -1.23 -10.27
CA GLY A 76 -22.21 -1.62 -9.61
C GLY A 76 -22.17 -1.56 -8.07
N ARG A 77 -21.02 -1.34 -7.44
CA ARG A 77 -20.86 -1.33 -5.97
C ARG A 77 -20.97 0.08 -5.41
N GLY A 78 -21.73 0.24 -4.33
CA GLY A 78 -21.92 1.53 -3.69
C GLY A 78 -20.62 2.09 -3.11
N VAL A 79 -20.38 3.38 -3.29
CA VAL A 79 -19.24 4.12 -2.73
C VAL A 79 -19.67 5.50 -2.24
N CYS A 80 -18.89 6.06 -1.33
CA CYS A 80 -18.93 7.47 -0.98
C CYS A 80 -17.74 8.20 -1.62
N VAL A 81 -17.98 9.39 -2.15
CA VAL A 81 -16.98 10.18 -2.87
C VAL A 81 -16.87 11.58 -2.26
N MET A 82 -15.64 12.04 -2.10
CA MET A 82 -15.29 13.42 -1.82
C MET A 82 -14.34 13.91 -2.90
N ALA A 83 -14.60 15.08 -3.48
CA ALA A 83 -13.74 15.69 -4.49
C ALA A 83 -13.51 17.18 -4.22
N ASN A 84 -12.26 17.59 -4.08
CA ASN A 84 -11.94 19.02 -3.98
C ASN A 84 -12.07 19.71 -5.34
N ASP A 85 -12.69 20.88 -5.32
CA ASP A 85 -12.75 21.77 -6.46
C ASP A 85 -11.69 22.88 -6.32
N SER A 86 -10.56 22.69 -7.00
CA SER A 86 -9.46 23.66 -6.99
C SER A 86 -9.81 24.99 -7.68
N THR A 87 -10.92 25.06 -8.43
CA THR A 87 -11.38 26.32 -9.04
C THR A 87 -12.01 27.26 -8.01
N VAL A 88 -12.44 26.73 -6.85
CA VAL A 88 -13.01 27.50 -5.74
C VAL A 88 -11.97 27.68 -4.65
N LYS A 89 -11.39 28.89 -4.57
CA LYS A 89 -10.38 29.25 -3.56
C LYS A 89 -9.24 28.22 -3.45
N ALA A 90 -8.77 27.68 -4.59
CA ALA A 90 -7.74 26.64 -4.65
C ALA A 90 -8.08 25.37 -3.84
N GLY A 91 -9.38 25.04 -3.72
CA GLY A 91 -9.86 23.88 -2.95
C GLY A 91 -9.65 24.02 -1.44
N SER A 92 -9.37 25.24 -0.94
CA SER A 92 -9.10 25.48 0.47
C SER A 92 -10.31 25.21 1.36
N TRP A 93 -10.05 24.61 2.52
CA TRP A 93 -11.08 24.19 3.45
C TRP A 93 -11.63 25.36 4.24
N GLY A 94 -12.90 25.70 4.02
CA GLY A 94 -13.70 26.52 4.92
C GLY A 94 -14.52 25.65 5.90
N ALA A 95 -15.29 26.30 6.78
CA ALA A 95 -16.12 25.59 7.76
C ALA A 95 -17.14 24.63 7.12
N ARG A 96 -17.74 24.99 5.97
CA ARG A 96 -18.70 24.12 5.27
C ARG A 96 -18.00 23.01 4.49
N THR A 97 -16.79 23.26 4.00
CA THR A 97 -15.92 22.24 3.40
C THR A 97 -15.67 21.12 4.40
N VAL A 98 -15.19 21.48 5.59
CA VAL A 98 -14.88 20.54 6.68
C VAL A 98 -16.14 19.75 7.07
N GLU A 99 -17.27 20.43 7.25
CA GLU A 99 -18.53 19.78 7.59
C GLU A 99 -18.98 18.77 6.52
N LYS A 100 -18.87 19.10 5.23
CA LYS A 100 -19.20 18.18 4.13
C LYS A 100 -18.29 16.95 4.13
N ILE A 101 -16.98 17.14 4.33
CA ILE A 101 -16.00 16.05 4.40
C ILE A 101 -16.32 15.12 5.59
N ILE A 102 -16.59 15.68 6.77
CA ILE A 102 -16.93 14.86 7.95
C ILE A 102 -18.20 14.05 7.68
N ARG A 103 -19.26 14.68 7.17
CA ARG A 103 -20.54 14.01 6.91
C ARG A 103 -20.43 12.85 5.94
N ILE A 104 -19.63 12.99 4.86
CA ILE A 104 -19.51 11.93 3.87
C ILE A 104 -18.69 10.74 4.38
N ILE A 105 -17.65 10.98 5.19
CA ILE A 105 -16.89 9.90 5.84
C ILE A 105 -17.78 9.19 6.89
N GLU A 106 -18.55 9.96 7.69
CA GLU A 106 -19.52 9.41 8.64
C GLU A 106 -20.58 8.55 7.91
N ARG A 107 -21.05 8.97 6.74
CA ARG A 107 -21.97 8.20 5.90
C ARG A 107 -21.35 6.92 5.37
N ALA A 108 -20.13 6.99 4.82
CA ALA A 108 -19.41 5.83 4.30
C ALA A 108 -19.25 4.76 5.39
N TYR A 109 -18.80 5.19 6.57
CA TYR A 109 -18.63 4.31 7.72
C TYR A 109 -19.96 3.71 8.21
N ALA A 110 -21.01 4.54 8.35
CA ALA A 110 -22.30 4.09 8.83
C ALA A 110 -23.01 3.11 7.86
N THR A 111 -22.73 3.22 6.56
CA THR A 111 -23.33 2.37 5.53
C THR A 111 -22.44 1.21 5.10
N GLY A 112 -21.20 1.12 5.62
CA GLY A 112 -20.28 0.05 5.31
C GLY A 112 -19.85 0.01 3.84
N VAL A 113 -19.68 1.18 3.21
CA VAL A 113 -19.24 1.31 1.81
C VAL A 113 -17.86 1.97 1.72
N PRO A 114 -17.06 1.69 0.67
CA PRO A 114 -15.77 2.34 0.47
C PRO A 114 -15.84 3.86 0.38
N MET A 115 -14.77 4.51 0.80
CA MET A 115 -14.60 5.97 0.72
C MET A 115 -13.50 6.32 -0.29
N VAL A 116 -13.86 7.14 -1.28
CA VAL A 116 -12.96 7.64 -2.32
C VAL A 116 -12.69 9.13 -2.10
N TYR A 117 -11.41 9.50 -2.07
CA TYR A 117 -10.93 10.86 -1.94
C TYR A 117 -10.27 11.31 -3.24
N LEU A 118 -10.83 12.34 -3.88
CA LEU A 118 -10.27 13.00 -5.06
C LEU A 118 -9.71 14.36 -4.61
N VAL A 119 -8.43 14.38 -4.25
CA VAL A 119 -7.82 15.48 -3.50
C VAL A 119 -7.09 16.45 -4.43
N ASP A 120 -7.35 17.74 -4.22
CA ASP A 120 -6.77 18.86 -4.95
C ASP A 120 -7.00 20.17 -4.16
N SER A 121 -6.23 20.36 -3.08
CA SER A 121 -6.51 21.39 -2.06
C SER A 121 -5.26 22.07 -1.52
N ALA A 122 -5.29 23.41 -1.50
CA ALA A 122 -4.25 24.22 -0.89
C ALA A 122 -4.25 24.20 0.67
N GLY A 123 -5.08 23.38 1.32
CA GLY A 123 -5.16 23.27 2.77
C GLY A 123 -6.21 24.19 3.39
N ALA A 124 -5.96 24.72 4.60
CA ALA A 124 -6.94 25.49 5.35
C ALA A 124 -7.17 26.89 4.77
N ARG A 125 -8.43 27.34 4.73
CA ARG A 125 -8.77 28.74 4.42
C ARG A 125 -8.54 29.59 5.67
N ILE A 126 -7.38 30.23 5.76
CA ILE A 126 -6.90 30.94 6.97
C ILE A 126 -7.89 31.99 7.49
N THR A 127 -8.67 32.63 6.61
CA THR A 127 -9.70 33.61 6.99
C THR A 127 -10.81 33.03 7.88
N ASP A 128 -11.03 31.72 7.82
CA ASP A 128 -12.15 31.03 8.47
C ASP A 128 -11.64 30.19 9.67
N GLN A 129 -10.42 30.44 10.15
CA GLN A 129 -9.67 29.52 11.03
C GLN A 129 -10.43 29.13 12.31
N VAL A 130 -11.17 30.05 12.92
CA VAL A 130 -11.90 29.79 14.17
C VAL A 130 -13.04 28.79 13.96
N ASP A 131 -13.75 28.92 12.85
CA ASP A 131 -14.90 28.08 12.53
C ASP A 131 -14.48 26.73 11.92
N LEU A 132 -13.33 26.68 11.23
CA LEU A 132 -12.86 25.48 10.54
C LEU A 132 -11.96 24.58 11.41
N PHE A 133 -11.19 25.11 12.37
CA PHE A 133 -10.06 24.38 12.95
C PHE A 133 -10.28 23.86 14.38
N PRO A 134 -10.35 24.71 15.43
CA PRO A 134 -10.30 24.23 16.82
C PRO A 134 -11.62 23.61 17.34
N GLY A 135 -12.72 23.73 16.59
CA GLY A 135 -14.04 23.26 17.03
C GLY A 135 -14.18 21.73 17.07
N PRO A 136 -15.18 21.18 17.80
CA PRO A 136 -15.46 19.73 17.83
C PRO A 136 -15.80 19.11 16.47
N ARG A 137 -16.31 19.92 15.53
CA ARG A 137 -16.50 19.58 14.11
C ARG A 137 -15.56 20.35 13.18
N GLY A 138 -14.42 20.79 13.71
CA GLY A 138 -13.33 21.38 12.94
C GLY A 138 -12.46 20.31 12.25
N ALA A 139 -11.39 20.74 11.59
CA ALA A 139 -10.58 19.90 10.70
C ALA A 139 -10.03 18.64 11.38
N GLY A 140 -9.73 18.68 12.69
CA GLY A 140 -9.30 17.51 13.46
C GLY A 140 -10.33 16.37 13.45
N LYS A 141 -11.62 16.68 13.32
CA LYS A 141 -12.69 15.68 13.25
C LYS A 141 -12.64 14.84 11.97
N ILE A 142 -12.08 15.36 10.88
CA ILE A 142 -11.86 14.60 9.64
C ILE A 142 -10.94 13.40 9.96
N PHE A 143 -9.78 13.65 10.55
CA PHE A 143 -8.79 12.61 10.85
C PHE A 143 -9.29 11.62 11.89
N HIS A 144 -9.95 12.10 12.95
CA HIS A 144 -10.60 11.21 13.92
C HIS A 144 -11.56 10.23 13.23
N THR A 145 -12.31 10.69 12.23
CA THR A 145 -13.29 9.86 11.53
C THR A 145 -12.62 8.92 10.53
N GLN A 146 -11.55 9.33 9.83
CA GLN A 146 -10.74 8.44 8.99
C GLN A 146 -10.08 7.31 9.80
N VAL A 147 -9.55 7.64 10.99
CA VAL A 147 -8.97 6.64 11.90
C VAL A 147 -10.04 5.65 12.37
N ARG A 148 -11.26 6.12 12.66
CA ARG A 148 -12.38 5.24 13.01
C ARG A 148 -12.80 4.32 11.84
N ALA A 149 -12.66 4.80 10.60
CA ALA A 149 -13.00 4.05 9.40
C ALA A 149 -11.89 3.07 8.94
N SER A 150 -10.64 3.31 9.34
CA SER A 150 -9.47 2.49 9.02
C SER A 150 -9.69 1.02 9.36
N GLY A 151 -9.47 0.13 8.39
CA GLY A 151 -9.71 -1.31 8.52
C GLY A 151 -11.17 -1.73 8.66
N SER A 152 -12.13 -0.79 8.61
CA SER A 152 -13.57 -1.09 8.58
C SER A 152 -14.12 -1.00 7.16
N ILE A 153 -13.82 0.10 6.45
CA ILE A 153 -14.16 0.30 5.04
C ILE A 153 -12.88 0.64 4.26
N PRO A 154 -12.74 0.22 2.99
CA PRO A 154 -11.62 0.65 2.17
C PRO A 154 -11.62 2.17 1.97
N GLN A 155 -10.45 2.79 2.09
CA GLN A 155 -10.22 4.22 1.92
C GLN A 155 -9.13 4.44 0.87
N VAL A 156 -9.47 5.05 -0.26
CA VAL A 156 -8.54 5.23 -1.39
C VAL A 156 -8.47 6.70 -1.83
N CYS A 157 -7.26 7.18 -2.08
CA CYS A 157 -7.02 8.55 -2.50
C CYS A 157 -6.40 8.60 -3.91
N ALA A 158 -6.97 9.46 -4.77
CA ALA A 158 -6.30 9.97 -5.95
C ALA A 158 -5.99 11.46 -5.73
N LEU A 159 -4.71 11.81 -5.78
CA LEU A 159 -4.18 13.14 -5.55
C LEU A 159 -3.79 13.78 -6.89
N PHE A 160 -4.47 14.87 -7.23
CA PHE A 160 -4.36 15.57 -8.51
C PHE A 160 -3.66 16.93 -8.40
N GLY A 161 -3.27 17.32 -7.20
CA GLY A 161 -2.80 18.66 -6.89
C GLY A 161 -2.13 18.72 -5.52
N PRO A 162 -1.96 19.94 -4.98
CA PRO A 162 -1.42 20.08 -3.64
C PRO A 162 -2.33 19.44 -2.60
N SER A 163 -1.71 18.98 -1.52
CA SER A 163 -2.34 18.61 -0.26
C SER A 163 -1.42 19.06 0.87
N ALA A 164 -1.65 20.29 1.33
CA ALA A 164 -0.73 21.01 2.21
C ALA A 164 -1.14 20.93 3.69
N ALA A 165 -0.13 20.92 4.58
CA ALA A 165 -0.27 20.95 6.02
C ALA A 165 -1.24 19.88 6.54
N GLY A 166 -2.35 20.28 7.19
CA GLY A 166 -3.39 19.36 7.63
C GLY A 166 -4.01 18.55 6.48
N GLY A 167 -4.06 19.11 5.27
CA GLY A 167 -4.51 18.42 4.05
C GLY A 167 -3.75 17.13 3.78
N ALA A 168 -2.43 17.15 4.00
CA ALA A 168 -1.54 16.02 3.73
C ALA A 168 -1.92 14.77 4.55
N TYR A 169 -2.61 14.92 5.68
CA TYR A 169 -3.06 13.78 6.46
C TYR A 169 -4.24 13.03 5.84
N ILE A 170 -5.08 13.65 4.99
CA ILE A 170 -6.18 12.90 4.33
C ILE A 170 -5.62 11.75 3.49
N PRO A 171 -4.68 11.97 2.53
CA PRO A 171 -4.06 10.87 1.81
C PRO A 171 -3.26 9.94 2.72
N ALA A 172 -2.55 10.46 3.73
CA ALA A 172 -1.71 9.63 4.61
C ALA A 172 -2.52 8.61 5.45
N PHE A 173 -3.79 8.91 5.76
CA PHE A 173 -4.70 7.97 6.43
C PHE A 173 -5.44 7.01 5.48
N CYS A 174 -5.28 7.15 4.17
CA CYS A 174 -5.85 6.21 3.21
C CYS A 174 -5.04 4.91 3.15
N ASP A 175 -5.65 3.87 2.61
CA ASP A 175 -5.02 2.57 2.42
C ASP A 175 -4.01 2.59 1.28
N VAL A 176 -4.37 3.26 0.16
CA VAL A 176 -3.48 3.52 -0.97
C VAL A 176 -3.70 4.94 -1.52
N VAL A 177 -2.62 5.49 -2.10
CA VAL A 177 -2.57 6.85 -2.65
C VAL A 177 -1.98 6.82 -4.07
N ALA A 178 -2.80 7.20 -5.05
CA ALA A 178 -2.38 7.47 -6.42
C ALA A 178 -2.01 8.95 -6.55
N MET A 179 -0.84 9.27 -7.10
CA MET A 179 -0.34 10.64 -7.23
C MET A 179 -0.01 10.95 -8.67
N VAL A 180 -0.58 12.04 -9.23
CA VAL A 180 -0.31 12.48 -10.60
C VAL A 180 1.02 13.24 -10.66
N GLU A 181 1.99 12.72 -11.41
CA GLU A 181 3.31 13.30 -11.59
C GLU A 181 3.25 14.73 -12.16
N GLY A 182 4.06 15.64 -11.60
CA GLY A 182 4.11 17.05 -11.99
C GLY A 182 2.95 17.93 -11.48
N ASN A 183 1.88 17.32 -10.95
CA ASN A 183 0.72 18.04 -10.41
C ASN A 183 0.55 17.82 -8.90
N ALA A 184 0.63 16.57 -8.45
CA ALA A 184 0.39 16.16 -7.08
C ALA A 184 1.56 16.49 -6.16
N SER A 185 1.26 17.06 -4.99
CA SER A 185 2.27 17.30 -3.96
C SER A 185 1.70 17.20 -2.55
N MET A 186 2.52 16.76 -1.59
CA MET A 186 2.19 16.69 -0.16
C MET A 186 3.32 17.28 0.67
N TYR A 187 3.00 18.15 1.62
CA TYR A 187 4.03 18.74 2.51
C TYR A 187 3.39 19.37 3.73
N LEU A 188 4.11 19.37 4.86
CA LEU A 188 3.62 19.99 6.10
C LEU A 188 3.74 21.52 6.08
N GLY A 189 4.72 22.05 5.37
CA GLY A 189 4.92 23.48 5.14
C GLY A 189 5.42 23.72 3.73
N SER A 190 5.13 24.90 3.16
CA SER A 190 5.64 25.26 1.83
C SER A 190 7.17 25.40 1.85
N ASP A 191 7.80 25.28 0.68
CA ASP A 191 9.21 25.60 0.43
C ASP A 191 9.64 26.94 1.05
N ARG A 192 8.82 27.99 0.91
CA ARG A 192 9.07 29.31 1.53
C ARG A 192 9.11 29.27 3.05
N MET A 193 8.28 28.42 3.66
CA MET A 193 8.22 28.27 5.11
C MET A 193 9.46 27.53 5.61
N VAL A 194 9.87 26.49 4.89
CA VAL A 194 11.10 25.74 5.17
C VAL A 194 12.33 26.66 5.08
N GLU A 195 12.44 27.48 4.03
CA GLU A 195 13.55 28.45 3.90
C GLU A 195 13.56 29.44 5.07
N MET A 196 12.40 30.00 5.44
CA MET A 196 12.31 30.96 6.56
C MET A 196 12.69 30.35 7.92
N VAL A 197 12.36 29.07 8.16
CA VAL A 197 12.55 28.44 9.47
C VAL A 197 13.92 27.76 9.59
N THR A 198 14.40 27.15 8.51
CA THR A 198 15.59 26.27 8.53
C THR A 198 16.76 26.83 7.71
N GLY A 199 16.50 27.79 6.81
CA GLY A 199 17.47 28.26 5.82
C GLY A 199 17.65 27.34 4.61
N GLU A 200 16.98 26.17 4.58
CA GLU A 200 17.04 25.25 3.44
C GLU A 200 16.28 25.82 2.24
N ARG A 201 16.95 25.89 1.10
CA ARG A 201 16.35 26.28 -0.18
C ARG A 201 16.01 25.04 -0.99
N THR A 202 14.73 24.84 -1.23
CA THR A 202 14.19 23.69 -1.98
C THR A 202 13.05 24.14 -2.90
N THR A 203 12.42 23.20 -3.61
CA THR A 203 11.22 23.45 -4.42
C THR A 203 10.09 22.55 -3.93
N LEU A 204 8.83 22.91 -4.22
CA LEU A 204 7.69 22.05 -3.88
C LEU A 204 7.81 20.63 -4.47
N GLU A 205 8.32 20.51 -5.70
CA GLU A 205 8.52 19.21 -6.35
C GLU A 205 9.61 18.39 -5.68
N ALA A 206 10.75 19.00 -5.37
CA ALA A 206 11.88 18.32 -4.71
C ALA A 206 11.60 17.96 -3.25
N MET A 207 10.74 18.73 -2.58
CA MET A 207 10.38 18.52 -1.18
C MET A 207 9.23 17.52 -1.01
N GLY A 208 8.23 17.57 -1.89
CA GLY A 208 6.96 16.88 -1.68
C GLY A 208 6.22 16.53 -2.96
N GLY A 209 6.89 16.45 -4.10
CA GLY A 209 6.29 16.01 -5.36
C GLY A 209 5.90 14.53 -5.34
N ALA A 210 5.07 14.13 -6.31
CA ALA A 210 4.60 12.75 -6.45
C ALA A 210 5.73 11.72 -6.48
N ARG A 211 6.84 12.03 -7.17
CA ARG A 211 7.99 11.13 -7.31
C ARG A 211 8.72 10.91 -5.98
N VAL A 212 8.92 11.97 -5.19
CA VAL A 212 9.52 11.89 -3.85
C VAL A 212 8.71 10.94 -2.97
N HIS A 213 7.39 11.11 -2.94
CA HIS A 213 6.52 10.28 -2.11
C HIS A 213 6.39 8.83 -2.59
N CYS A 214 6.48 8.58 -3.89
CA CYS A 214 6.38 7.24 -4.45
C CYS A 214 7.70 6.46 -4.44
N ALA A 215 8.86 7.14 -4.38
CA ALA A 215 10.18 6.50 -4.49
C ALA A 215 11.03 6.59 -3.22
N GLU A 216 10.81 7.59 -2.36
CA GLU A 216 11.68 7.87 -1.21
C GLU A 216 10.93 7.82 0.11
N SER A 217 9.83 8.57 0.25
CA SER A 217 9.13 8.69 1.54
C SER A 217 8.15 7.55 1.83
N GLY A 218 7.71 6.80 0.80
CA GLY A 218 6.74 5.72 0.95
C GLY A 218 5.29 6.13 1.25
N VAL A 219 4.93 7.42 1.17
CA VAL A 219 3.53 7.87 1.38
C VAL A 219 2.70 7.70 0.11
N GLY A 220 3.34 7.85 -1.05
CA GLY A 220 2.73 7.61 -2.36
C GLY A 220 2.86 6.14 -2.75
N HIS A 221 1.77 5.56 -3.25
CA HIS A 221 1.71 4.14 -3.60
C HIS A 221 1.84 3.91 -5.11
N PHE A 222 1.27 4.84 -5.90
CA PHE A 222 1.27 4.80 -7.36
C PHE A 222 1.65 6.14 -7.95
N LEU A 223 2.73 6.16 -8.74
CA LEU A 223 3.11 7.31 -9.55
C LEU A 223 2.37 7.24 -10.89
N CYS A 224 1.39 8.12 -11.07
CA CYS A 224 0.51 8.17 -12.23
C CYS A 224 0.95 9.28 -13.20
N LYS A 225 0.87 9.06 -14.51
CA LYS A 225 1.25 10.09 -15.50
C LYS A 225 0.10 11.02 -15.81
N THR A 226 -1.12 10.51 -15.74
CA THR A 226 -2.35 11.25 -16.04
C THR A 226 -3.36 11.16 -14.90
N GLU A 227 -4.34 12.06 -14.88
CA GLU A 227 -5.49 11.94 -13.95
C GLU A 227 -6.30 10.67 -14.23
N GLN A 228 -6.39 10.22 -15.48
CA GLN A 228 -7.06 8.98 -15.84
C GLN A 228 -6.38 7.76 -15.21
N ASP A 229 -5.04 7.68 -15.28
CA ASP A 229 -4.28 6.61 -14.63
C ASP A 229 -4.59 6.54 -13.13
N ALA A 230 -4.71 7.70 -12.46
CA ALA A 230 -5.01 7.76 -11.04
C ALA A 230 -6.44 7.29 -10.73
N LEU A 231 -7.42 7.61 -11.57
CA LEU A 231 -8.79 7.09 -11.46
C LEU A 231 -8.85 5.57 -11.73
N ASP A 232 -8.05 5.07 -12.67
CA ASP A 232 -7.96 3.63 -12.97
C ASP A 232 -7.34 2.86 -11.80
N VAL A 233 -6.39 3.45 -11.08
CA VAL A 233 -5.87 2.91 -9.81
C VAL A 233 -6.97 2.80 -8.76
N VAL A 234 -7.85 3.81 -8.63
CA VAL A 234 -9.01 3.76 -7.71
C VAL A 234 -9.92 2.58 -8.05
N ARG A 235 -10.32 2.43 -9.32
CA ARG A 235 -11.19 1.31 -9.73
C ARG A 235 -10.51 -0.04 -9.51
N SER A 236 -9.25 -0.15 -9.91
CA SER A 236 -8.45 -1.36 -9.74
C SER A 236 -8.36 -1.77 -8.28
N TYR A 237 -8.01 -0.85 -7.39
CA TYR A 237 -7.94 -1.09 -5.94
C TYR A 237 -9.27 -1.60 -5.38
N LEU A 238 -10.38 -0.92 -5.71
CA LEU A 238 -11.70 -1.34 -5.25
C LEU A 238 -12.08 -2.71 -5.81
N SER A 239 -11.65 -3.08 -7.01
CA SER A 239 -11.90 -4.40 -7.60
C SER A 239 -11.28 -5.57 -6.83
N TYR A 240 -10.26 -5.32 -6.00
CA TYR A 240 -9.61 -6.36 -5.18
C TYR A 240 -10.18 -6.45 -3.76
N LEU A 241 -10.86 -5.41 -3.28
CA LEU A 241 -11.30 -5.37 -1.88
C LEU A 241 -12.81 -5.53 -1.72
N PRO A 242 -13.27 -6.13 -0.60
CA PRO A 242 -14.68 -6.10 -0.22
C PRO A 242 -15.16 -4.68 0.03
N SER A 243 -16.48 -4.47 0.16
CA SER A 243 -17.02 -3.14 0.50
C SER A 243 -16.72 -2.72 1.95
N ASN A 244 -16.51 -3.70 2.83
CA ASN A 244 -16.13 -3.52 4.23
C ASN A 244 -15.52 -4.82 4.81
N TYR A 245 -14.96 -4.74 6.01
CA TYR A 245 -14.24 -5.81 6.69
C TYR A 245 -15.06 -7.07 7.02
N THR A 246 -16.40 -7.00 6.96
CA THR A 246 -17.27 -8.17 7.26
C THR A 246 -17.56 -9.03 6.05
N GLN A 247 -17.12 -8.61 4.86
CA GLN A 247 -17.38 -9.29 3.59
C GLN A 247 -16.10 -9.90 3.02
N GLU A 248 -16.26 -10.97 2.25
CA GLU A 248 -15.17 -11.58 1.49
C GLU A 248 -14.81 -10.73 0.26
N PRO A 249 -13.53 -10.76 -0.20
CA PRO A 249 -13.13 -10.11 -1.43
C PRO A 249 -13.94 -10.58 -2.65
N PRO A 250 -14.14 -9.72 -3.67
CA PRO A 250 -14.88 -10.08 -4.87
C PRO A 250 -14.14 -11.14 -5.70
N VAL A 251 -14.90 -12.13 -6.20
CA VAL A 251 -14.42 -13.18 -7.10
C VAL A 251 -14.53 -12.72 -8.55
N ALA A 252 -13.55 -13.05 -9.37
CA ALA A 252 -13.59 -12.87 -10.83
C ALA A 252 -13.58 -14.22 -11.55
N GLU A 253 -13.82 -14.21 -12.86
CA GLU A 253 -13.61 -15.38 -13.70
C GLU A 253 -12.12 -15.82 -13.64
N PRO A 254 -11.85 -17.12 -13.41
CA PRO A 254 -10.49 -17.63 -13.41
C PRO A 254 -9.78 -17.41 -14.76
N VAL A 255 -8.50 -17.03 -14.69
CA VAL A 255 -7.63 -16.91 -15.86
C VAL A 255 -6.34 -17.69 -15.60
N GLU A 256 -5.83 -18.38 -16.61
CA GLU A 256 -4.53 -19.03 -16.54
C GLU A 256 -3.41 -18.04 -16.21
N SER A 257 -2.31 -18.53 -15.63
CA SER A 257 -1.15 -17.69 -15.36
C SER A 257 -0.35 -17.39 -16.64
N ALA A 258 0.55 -16.40 -16.59
CA ALA A 258 1.44 -16.16 -17.72
C ALA A 258 2.37 -17.36 -17.92
N ALA A 259 2.62 -17.73 -19.18
CA ALA A 259 3.55 -18.81 -19.53
C ALA A 259 4.99 -18.43 -19.12
N VAL A 260 5.40 -18.88 -17.94
CA VAL A 260 6.72 -18.65 -17.35
C VAL A 260 7.25 -19.99 -16.83
N ASP A 261 8.44 -20.39 -17.29
CA ASP A 261 9.16 -21.50 -16.66
C ASP A 261 9.70 -21.03 -15.31
N LEU A 262 8.97 -21.35 -14.24
CA LEU A 262 9.29 -20.92 -12.87
C LEU A 262 10.61 -21.53 -12.38
N GLY A 263 10.95 -22.75 -12.81
CA GLY A 263 12.20 -23.40 -12.44
C GLY A 263 13.40 -22.75 -13.11
N ALA A 264 13.33 -22.53 -14.43
CA ALA A 264 14.40 -21.87 -15.18
C ALA A 264 14.59 -20.39 -14.81
N LEU A 265 13.56 -19.73 -14.28
CA LEU A 265 13.63 -18.34 -13.85
C LEU A 265 14.52 -18.15 -12.60
N VAL A 266 14.62 -19.15 -11.73
CA VAL A 266 15.38 -19.08 -10.48
C VAL A 266 16.81 -19.57 -10.72
N PRO A 267 17.84 -18.71 -10.65
CA PRO A 267 19.21 -19.12 -10.89
C PRO A 267 19.71 -20.06 -9.80
N VAL A 268 20.43 -21.11 -10.22
CA VAL A 268 21.11 -22.07 -9.35
C VAL A 268 22.10 -21.36 -8.41
N SER A 269 22.82 -20.35 -8.92
CA SER A 269 23.73 -19.55 -8.12
C SER A 269 22.97 -18.47 -7.34
N GLU A 270 23.11 -18.48 -6.02
CA GLU A 270 22.58 -17.44 -5.14
C GLU A 270 23.13 -16.03 -5.43
N ARG A 271 24.30 -15.94 -6.09
CA ARG A 271 24.90 -14.66 -6.49
C ARG A 271 24.17 -14.01 -7.67
N GLN A 272 23.39 -14.79 -8.41
CA GLN A 272 22.60 -14.29 -9.54
C GLN A 272 21.18 -13.96 -9.09
N ALA A 273 20.77 -12.74 -9.38
CA ALA A 273 19.45 -12.22 -9.08
C ALA A 273 18.42 -12.64 -10.15
N PHE A 274 17.14 -12.62 -9.77
CA PHE A 274 16.02 -12.74 -10.71
C PHE A 274 14.88 -11.80 -10.30
N ASP A 275 14.02 -11.47 -11.27
CA ASP A 275 12.88 -10.59 -11.02
C ASP A 275 11.69 -11.35 -10.44
N MET A 276 11.47 -11.16 -9.14
CA MET A 276 10.33 -11.76 -8.42
C MET A 276 8.98 -11.37 -9.02
N ARG A 277 8.85 -10.23 -9.70
CA ARG A 277 7.60 -9.85 -10.39
C ARG A 277 7.24 -10.83 -11.50
N ARG A 278 8.23 -11.35 -12.23
CA ARG A 278 8.01 -12.36 -13.27
C ARG A 278 7.58 -13.69 -12.66
N TYR A 279 8.14 -14.03 -11.50
CA TYR A 279 7.76 -15.22 -10.75
C TYR A 279 6.30 -15.13 -10.28
N ILE A 280 5.91 -14.01 -9.68
CA ILE A 280 4.51 -13.73 -9.28
C ILE A 280 3.57 -13.87 -10.48
N LYS A 281 3.89 -13.26 -11.63
CA LYS A 281 3.07 -13.35 -12.85
C LYS A 281 2.93 -14.77 -13.41
N GLY A 282 3.87 -15.67 -13.12
CA GLY A 282 3.81 -17.07 -13.50
C GLY A 282 2.94 -17.94 -12.58
N ILE A 283 2.60 -17.44 -11.38
CA ILE A 283 1.73 -18.17 -10.43
C ILE A 283 0.31 -17.61 -10.36
N VAL A 284 0.12 -16.30 -10.53
CA VAL A 284 -1.20 -15.64 -10.42
C VAL A 284 -1.90 -15.54 -11.77
N ASP A 285 -3.20 -15.31 -11.76
CA ASP A 285 -4.04 -15.14 -12.94
C ASP A 285 -3.48 -14.01 -13.84
N GLN A 286 -3.36 -14.27 -15.14
CA GLN A 286 -2.70 -13.36 -16.06
C GLN A 286 -3.36 -11.98 -16.04
N GLY A 287 -2.52 -10.93 -15.94
CA GLY A 287 -2.98 -9.54 -15.91
C GLY A 287 -3.54 -9.06 -14.58
N SER A 288 -3.62 -9.93 -13.55
CA SER A 288 -4.20 -9.56 -12.25
C SER A 288 -3.20 -8.92 -11.26
N PHE A 289 -1.88 -9.00 -11.51
CA PHE A 289 -0.93 -8.48 -10.52
C PHE A 289 -0.93 -6.95 -10.46
N PHE A 290 -1.51 -6.41 -9.38
CA PHE A 290 -1.61 -4.99 -9.05
C PHE A 290 -0.55 -4.64 -8.00
N GLU A 291 0.63 -4.26 -8.48
CA GLU A 291 1.81 -3.98 -7.65
C GLU A 291 1.68 -2.64 -6.90
N ILE A 292 1.88 -2.66 -5.58
CA ILE A 292 1.84 -1.49 -4.70
C ILE A 292 3.28 -1.07 -4.34
N HIS A 293 3.57 0.24 -4.36
CA HIS A 293 4.91 0.80 -4.14
C HIS A 293 5.98 0.21 -5.06
N ALA A 294 5.73 0.21 -6.38
CA ALA A 294 6.69 -0.32 -7.36
C ALA A 294 8.05 0.40 -7.34
N LEU A 295 8.09 1.64 -6.83
CA LEU A 295 9.28 2.50 -6.81
C LEU A 295 9.96 2.62 -5.43
N TRP A 296 9.31 2.19 -4.35
CA TRP A 296 9.81 2.31 -2.97
C TRP A 296 10.05 0.93 -2.33
N ALA A 297 11.18 0.78 -1.64
CA ALA A 297 11.65 -0.50 -1.06
C ALA A 297 11.55 -1.67 -2.06
N ARG A 298 12.21 -1.52 -3.22
CA ARG A 298 12.07 -2.38 -4.40
C ARG A 298 12.58 -3.82 -4.19
N GLU A 299 13.40 -4.02 -3.17
CA GLU A 299 13.84 -5.32 -2.64
C GLU A 299 12.69 -6.20 -2.15
N LEU A 300 11.52 -5.63 -1.88
CA LEU A 300 10.30 -6.36 -1.50
C LEU A 300 9.15 -5.91 -2.40
N THR A 301 8.67 -6.84 -3.23
CA THR A 301 7.51 -6.64 -4.09
C THR A 301 6.25 -6.99 -3.31
N VAL A 302 5.25 -6.11 -3.29
CA VAL A 302 3.94 -6.38 -2.67
C VAL A 302 2.81 -5.97 -3.61
N GLY A 303 1.65 -6.62 -3.52
CA GLY A 303 0.50 -6.25 -4.33
C GLY A 303 -0.63 -7.26 -4.26
N PHE A 304 -1.78 -6.87 -4.78
CA PHE A 304 -2.92 -7.76 -4.95
C PHE A 304 -2.81 -8.53 -6.27
N ALA A 305 -3.38 -9.71 -6.31
CA ALA A 305 -3.55 -10.50 -7.52
C ALA A 305 -4.80 -11.36 -7.42
N ARG A 306 -5.09 -12.15 -8.46
CA ARG A 306 -6.06 -13.23 -8.38
C ARG A 306 -5.39 -14.58 -8.59
N LEU A 307 -5.88 -15.60 -7.89
CA LEU A 307 -5.48 -16.98 -8.02
C LEU A 307 -6.76 -17.80 -8.16
N ASP A 308 -7.01 -18.33 -9.36
CA ASP A 308 -8.26 -19.02 -9.68
C ASP A 308 -9.50 -18.14 -9.41
N GLY A 309 -9.43 -16.89 -9.86
CA GLY A 309 -10.47 -15.88 -9.68
C GLY A 309 -10.57 -15.29 -8.26
N GLN A 310 -9.89 -15.87 -7.26
CA GLN A 310 -9.92 -15.40 -5.86
C GLN A 310 -8.84 -14.36 -5.60
N VAL A 311 -9.15 -13.29 -4.87
CA VAL A 311 -8.14 -12.28 -4.53
C VAL A 311 -7.12 -12.84 -3.54
N VAL A 312 -5.85 -12.58 -3.81
CA VAL A 312 -4.71 -12.89 -2.92
C VAL A 312 -3.81 -11.66 -2.78
N GLY A 313 -3.23 -11.48 -1.60
CA GLY A 313 -2.13 -10.56 -1.36
C GLY A 313 -0.81 -11.30 -1.48
N VAL A 314 0.14 -10.74 -2.23
CA VAL A 314 1.44 -11.38 -2.46
C VAL A 314 2.55 -10.50 -1.96
N LEU A 315 3.50 -11.07 -1.21
CA LEU A 315 4.76 -10.46 -0.85
C LEU A 315 5.89 -11.34 -1.36
N GLY A 316 6.87 -10.77 -2.06
CA GLY A 316 8.01 -11.52 -2.56
C GLY A 316 9.31 -10.73 -2.53
N ASN A 317 10.37 -11.34 -2.02
CA ASN A 317 11.70 -10.73 -2.01
C ASN A 317 12.25 -10.67 -3.45
N ASN A 318 12.60 -9.48 -3.92
CA ASN A 318 13.08 -9.29 -5.28
C ASN A 318 14.60 -9.13 -5.30
N SER A 319 15.31 -10.22 -5.61
CA SER A 319 16.77 -10.24 -5.58
C SER A 319 17.44 -9.30 -6.58
N MET A 320 16.72 -8.78 -7.59
CA MET A 320 17.22 -7.71 -8.48
C MET A 320 17.55 -6.41 -7.74
N PHE A 321 16.97 -6.20 -6.55
CA PHE A 321 17.16 -5.00 -5.76
C PHE A 321 17.75 -5.39 -4.41
N LYS A 322 18.99 -4.95 -4.16
CA LYS A 322 19.73 -5.20 -2.92
C LYS A 322 19.74 -6.69 -2.51
N GLY A 323 19.70 -7.61 -3.46
CA GLY A 323 19.71 -9.05 -3.20
C GLY A 323 18.48 -9.59 -2.45
N GLY A 324 17.38 -8.82 -2.35
CA GLY A 324 16.18 -9.21 -1.60
C GLY A 324 16.29 -9.04 -0.08
N VAL A 325 17.37 -8.39 0.40
CA VAL A 325 17.62 -8.09 1.82
C VAL A 325 16.55 -7.12 2.34
N LEU A 326 16.09 -7.31 3.59
CA LEU A 326 15.11 -6.43 4.23
C LEU A 326 15.78 -5.23 4.95
N PHE A 327 15.24 -4.04 4.74
CA PHE A 327 15.59 -2.75 5.35
C PHE A 327 14.40 -2.16 6.15
N VAL A 328 14.62 -1.00 6.79
CA VAL A 328 13.59 -0.26 7.54
C VAL A 328 12.35 0.01 6.67
N ASP A 329 12.56 0.48 5.45
CA ASP A 329 11.49 0.82 4.50
C ASP A 329 10.71 -0.41 4.05
N SER A 330 11.40 -1.51 3.72
CA SER A 330 10.71 -2.76 3.33
C SER A 330 9.94 -3.38 4.50
N ALA A 331 10.42 -3.20 5.73
CA ALA A 331 9.71 -3.68 6.92
C ALA A 331 8.42 -2.87 7.14
N ASP A 332 8.46 -1.55 6.99
CA ASP A 332 7.25 -0.71 7.07
C ASP A 332 6.29 -1.01 5.91
N LYS A 333 6.79 -1.16 4.68
CA LYS A 333 6.03 -1.57 3.49
C LYS A 333 5.28 -2.89 3.72
N ALA A 334 5.99 -3.91 4.19
CA ALA A 334 5.41 -5.21 4.48
C ALA A 334 4.35 -5.12 5.59
N SER A 335 4.68 -4.43 6.68
CA SER A 335 3.78 -4.28 7.84
C SER A 335 2.43 -3.71 7.42
N ARG A 336 2.45 -2.60 6.68
CA ARG A 336 1.23 -1.92 6.22
C ARG A 336 0.44 -2.79 5.25
N PHE A 337 1.10 -3.45 4.30
CA PHE A 337 0.42 -4.29 3.32
C PHE A 337 -0.21 -5.55 3.94
N VAL A 338 0.49 -6.22 4.87
CA VAL A 338 -0.05 -7.38 5.60
C VAL A 338 -1.27 -6.98 6.43
N GLN A 339 -1.19 -5.86 7.16
CA GLN A 339 -2.33 -5.34 7.92
C GLN A 339 -3.53 -4.99 7.04
N LEU A 340 -3.27 -4.42 5.85
CA LEU A 340 -4.31 -4.10 4.88
C LEU A 340 -5.02 -5.37 4.37
N CYS A 341 -4.25 -6.39 4.00
CA CYS A 341 -4.80 -7.67 3.55
C CYS A 341 -5.62 -8.33 4.66
N ASP A 342 -5.08 -8.37 5.89
CA ASP A 342 -5.75 -8.96 7.03
C ASP A 342 -7.06 -8.24 7.38
N ALA A 343 -7.07 -6.91 7.38
CA ALA A 343 -8.26 -6.11 7.67
C ALA A 343 -9.42 -6.40 6.70
N PHE A 344 -9.13 -6.78 5.46
CA PHE A 344 -10.13 -6.95 4.41
C PHE A 344 -10.23 -8.38 3.87
N ASN A 345 -9.91 -9.37 4.71
CA ASN A 345 -10.09 -10.80 4.43
C ASN A 345 -9.31 -11.31 3.21
N VAL A 346 -8.20 -10.65 2.84
CA VAL A 346 -7.37 -11.06 1.71
C VAL A 346 -6.30 -12.06 2.18
N PRO A 347 -6.31 -13.32 1.71
CA PRO A 347 -5.28 -14.30 2.05
C PRO A 347 -3.90 -13.91 1.51
N LEU A 348 -2.84 -14.38 2.17
CA LEU A 348 -1.47 -13.94 1.94
C LEU A 348 -0.55 -15.06 1.43
N ILE A 349 0.21 -14.76 0.38
CA ILE A 349 1.30 -15.59 -0.14
C ILE A 349 2.63 -14.88 0.13
N PHE A 350 3.54 -15.57 0.83
CA PHE A 350 4.90 -15.12 1.08
C PHE A 350 5.87 -15.90 0.19
N LEU A 351 6.51 -15.24 -0.77
CA LEU A 351 7.53 -15.82 -1.66
C LEU A 351 8.93 -15.45 -1.15
N SER A 352 9.55 -16.37 -0.43
CA SER A 352 10.81 -16.16 0.27
C SER A 352 12.03 -16.39 -0.65
N ASP A 353 12.77 -15.31 -0.94
CA ASP A 353 14.15 -15.30 -1.47
C ASP A 353 14.96 -14.23 -0.73
N VAL A 354 15.05 -14.40 0.59
CA VAL A 354 15.58 -13.42 1.55
C VAL A 354 16.84 -13.94 2.26
N PRO A 355 17.96 -13.20 2.19
CA PRO A 355 19.15 -13.53 2.95
C PRO A 355 19.11 -13.06 4.42
N GLY A 356 18.09 -12.29 4.80
CA GLY A 356 17.86 -11.76 6.14
C GLY A 356 17.53 -10.26 6.13
N PHE A 357 17.58 -9.66 7.32
CA PHE A 357 17.61 -8.21 7.47
C PHE A 357 19.02 -7.67 7.23
N MET A 358 19.11 -6.44 6.74
CA MET A 358 20.37 -5.76 6.57
C MET A 358 21.07 -5.58 7.92
N VAL A 359 22.38 -5.79 7.94
CA VAL A 359 23.25 -5.56 9.09
C VAL A 359 24.17 -4.36 8.84
N GLY A 360 24.50 -3.61 9.89
CA GLY A 360 25.50 -2.53 9.83
C GLY A 360 25.08 -1.26 10.54
N SER A 361 26.07 -0.42 10.92
CA SER A 361 25.85 0.74 11.78
C SER A 361 24.81 1.74 11.26
N ALA A 362 24.68 1.89 9.93
CA ALA A 362 23.71 2.81 9.34
C ALA A 362 22.25 2.37 9.62
N VAL A 363 21.93 1.09 9.37
CA VAL A 363 20.57 0.56 9.58
C VAL A 363 20.26 0.39 11.06
N GLU A 364 21.26 0.12 11.90
CA GLU A 364 21.11 0.16 13.35
C GLU A 364 20.71 1.54 13.85
N LYS A 365 21.34 2.61 13.36
CA LYS A 365 20.97 4.00 13.71
C LYS A 365 19.61 4.42 13.18
N GLN A 366 19.15 3.83 12.07
CA GLN A 366 17.78 4.00 11.58
C GLN A 366 16.75 3.25 12.44
N GLY A 367 17.19 2.31 13.28
CA GLY A 367 16.33 1.49 14.13
C GLY A 367 15.81 0.25 13.43
N ILE A 368 16.62 -0.45 12.65
CA ILE A 368 16.20 -1.68 11.93
C ILE A 368 15.54 -2.72 12.85
N ILE A 369 15.96 -2.83 14.10
CA ILE A 369 15.37 -3.76 15.07
C ILE A 369 13.89 -3.45 15.34
N ARG A 370 13.54 -2.18 15.64
CA ARG A 370 12.14 -1.78 15.92
C ARG A 370 11.26 -1.86 14.66
N HIS A 371 11.80 -1.54 13.49
CA HIS A 371 11.10 -1.70 12.21
C HIS A 371 10.90 -3.17 11.83
N GLY A 372 11.92 -4.03 12.01
CA GLY A 372 11.80 -5.47 11.81
C GLY A 372 10.77 -6.09 12.77
N ALA A 373 10.76 -5.67 14.03
CA ALA A 373 9.75 -6.09 15.00
C ALA A 373 8.33 -5.68 14.61
N LYS A 374 8.14 -4.52 13.96
CA LYS A 374 6.85 -4.08 13.40
C LYS A 374 6.34 -5.02 12.32
N MET A 375 7.22 -5.44 11.40
CA MET A 375 6.90 -6.42 10.36
C MET A 375 6.54 -7.79 10.93
N ILE A 376 7.35 -8.29 11.88
CA ILE A 376 7.07 -9.53 12.61
C ILE A 376 5.71 -9.44 13.32
N THR A 377 5.40 -8.31 13.97
CA THR A 377 4.10 -8.11 14.64
C THR A 377 2.95 -8.21 13.65
N ALA A 378 3.03 -7.53 12.50
CA ALA A 378 1.97 -7.58 11.49
C ALA A 378 1.73 -9.00 10.95
N ILE A 379 2.80 -9.77 10.72
CA ILE A 379 2.71 -11.16 10.23
C ILE A 379 2.12 -12.10 11.28
N SER A 380 2.52 -11.93 12.54
CA SER A 380 1.98 -12.71 13.65
C SER A 380 0.50 -12.39 13.91
N GLU A 381 0.11 -11.11 13.86
CA GLU A 381 -1.27 -10.68 14.11
C GLU A 381 -2.22 -11.02 12.95
N ALA A 382 -1.70 -11.22 11.73
CA ALA A 382 -2.52 -11.59 10.59
C ALA A 382 -3.18 -12.96 10.80
N THR A 383 -4.51 -12.98 10.72
CA THR A 383 -5.38 -14.13 10.94
C THR A 383 -6.01 -14.68 9.67
N VAL A 384 -5.93 -13.95 8.55
CA VAL A 384 -6.19 -14.51 7.22
C VAL A 384 -5.32 -15.74 6.95
N ALA A 385 -5.71 -16.57 5.98
CA ALA A 385 -4.88 -17.69 5.55
C ALA A 385 -3.53 -17.19 5.02
N LYS A 386 -2.44 -17.81 5.47
CA LYS A 386 -1.06 -17.45 5.07
C LYS A 386 -0.38 -18.69 4.52
N ILE A 387 0.29 -18.59 3.37
CA ILE A 387 1.17 -19.65 2.86
C ILE A 387 2.57 -19.09 2.68
N CYS A 388 3.55 -19.79 3.25
CA CYS A 388 4.97 -19.52 3.02
C CYS A 388 5.47 -20.42 1.90
N VAL A 389 6.10 -19.82 0.88
CA VAL A 389 6.77 -20.53 -0.20
C VAL A 389 8.23 -20.13 -0.19
N VAL A 390 9.11 -21.05 0.19
CA VAL A 390 10.56 -20.83 0.11
C VAL A 390 11.01 -21.11 -1.31
N VAL A 391 11.21 -20.03 -2.07
CA VAL A 391 11.62 -20.09 -3.48
C VAL A 391 13.09 -20.45 -3.57
N ARG A 392 13.94 -19.76 -2.79
CA ARG A 392 15.38 -20.02 -2.81
C ARG A 392 16.02 -19.75 -1.45
N LYS A 393 16.28 -18.50 -1.06
CA LYS A 393 16.92 -18.20 0.24
C LYS A 393 15.88 -17.93 1.31
N ALA A 394 16.05 -18.50 2.50
CA ALA A 394 15.31 -18.12 3.70
C ALA A 394 16.23 -18.23 4.93
N TYR A 395 17.02 -17.19 5.16
CA TYR A 395 18.02 -17.20 6.23
C TYR A 395 17.62 -16.39 7.46
N GLY A 396 17.88 -16.96 8.64
CA GLY A 396 17.76 -16.30 9.94
C GLY A 396 16.41 -15.60 10.11
N ALA A 397 16.45 -14.33 10.53
CA ALA A 397 15.25 -13.52 10.71
C ALA A 397 14.48 -13.24 9.40
N GLY A 398 15.07 -13.50 8.22
CA GLY A 398 14.35 -13.47 6.96
C GLY A 398 13.26 -14.55 6.88
N LEU A 399 13.49 -15.73 7.46
CA LEU A 399 12.47 -16.77 7.57
C LEU A 399 11.29 -16.30 8.43
N TYR A 400 11.58 -15.58 9.52
CA TYR A 400 10.55 -15.01 10.40
C TYR A 400 9.72 -13.95 9.69
N ALA A 401 10.41 -13.06 8.97
CA ALA A 401 9.80 -11.96 8.23
C ALA A 401 8.99 -12.40 7.00
N MET A 402 9.13 -13.66 6.56
CA MET A 402 8.38 -14.21 5.42
C MET A 402 7.41 -15.32 5.84
N ALA A 403 6.90 -15.22 7.08
CA ALA A 403 5.89 -16.12 7.64
C ALA A 403 6.27 -17.60 7.61
N GLY A 404 7.54 -17.93 7.86
CA GLY A 404 8.01 -19.31 7.95
C GLY A 404 7.32 -20.12 9.07
N PRO A 405 7.73 -21.38 9.29
CA PRO A 405 6.96 -22.36 10.08
C PRO A 405 6.48 -21.90 11.46
N GLY A 406 7.30 -21.11 12.18
CA GLY A 406 6.97 -20.59 13.50
C GLY A 406 5.94 -19.45 13.54
N PHE A 407 5.37 -19.07 12.40
CA PHE A 407 4.41 -17.95 12.26
C PHE A 407 3.01 -18.42 11.83
N ASP A 408 2.71 -19.70 12.08
CA ASP A 408 1.45 -20.38 11.81
C ASP A 408 0.89 -20.14 10.39
N PRO A 409 1.70 -20.38 9.32
CA PRO A 409 1.13 -20.49 7.99
C PRO A 409 0.27 -21.76 7.88
N GLU A 410 -0.70 -21.77 6.96
CA GLU A 410 -1.44 -23.00 6.59
C GLU A 410 -0.50 -24.05 5.97
N ALA A 411 0.61 -23.57 5.41
CA ALA A 411 1.68 -24.40 4.89
C ALA A 411 2.96 -23.60 4.71
N THR A 412 4.08 -24.26 4.99
CA THR A 412 5.39 -23.92 4.46
C THR A 412 5.75 -24.89 3.35
N ILE A 413 5.74 -24.39 2.12
CA ILE A 413 6.12 -25.09 0.90
C ILE A 413 7.56 -24.72 0.58
N ALA A 414 8.41 -25.70 0.31
CA ALA A 414 9.75 -25.45 -0.23
C ALA A 414 9.85 -25.90 -1.69
N LEU A 415 10.60 -25.14 -2.50
CA LEU A 415 11.00 -25.57 -3.84
C LEU A 415 12.35 -26.30 -3.78
N PRO A 416 12.78 -27.03 -4.82
CA PRO A 416 14.05 -27.76 -4.80
C PRO A 416 15.27 -26.85 -4.63
N THR A 417 15.13 -25.56 -4.98
CA THR A 417 16.16 -24.53 -4.79
C THR A 417 16.18 -23.92 -3.39
N ALA A 418 15.28 -24.33 -2.49
CA ALA A 418 15.14 -23.77 -1.15
C ALA A 418 16.36 -24.08 -0.27
N LYS A 419 16.77 -23.06 0.47
CA LYS A 419 17.84 -23.09 1.46
C LYS A 419 17.37 -22.37 2.71
N ILE A 420 17.13 -23.14 3.75
CA ILE A 420 16.63 -22.66 5.04
C ILE A 420 17.70 -22.91 6.08
N ALA A 421 18.23 -21.85 6.67
CA ALA A 421 19.33 -21.91 7.62
C ALA A 421 19.39 -20.66 8.51
N VAL A 422 20.23 -20.67 9.54
CA VAL A 422 20.47 -19.46 10.37
C VAL A 422 21.15 -18.35 9.55
N MET A 423 22.09 -18.72 8.69
CA MET A 423 22.75 -17.83 7.74
C MET A 423 23.33 -18.64 6.57
N GLY A 424 23.71 -17.99 5.48
CA GLY A 424 24.37 -18.66 4.35
C GLY A 424 25.76 -19.18 4.72
N ALA A 425 26.18 -20.29 4.10
CA ALA A 425 27.41 -21.01 4.45
C ALA A 425 28.68 -20.13 4.43
N GLU A 426 28.80 -19.23 3.45
CA GLU A 426 29.94 -18.30 3.34
C GLU A 426 30.00 -17.33 4.54
N ALA A 427 28.84 -16.80 4.97
CA ALA A 427 28.77 -15.93 6.14
C ALA A 427 29.01 -16.71 7.45
N ALA A 428 28.43 -17.91 7.56
CA ALA A 428 28.60 -18.79 8.73
C ALA A 428 30.06 -19.13 8.99
N VAL A 429 30.75 -19.62 7.97
CA VAL A 429 32.14 -20.07 8.10
C VAL A 429 33.05 -18.91 8.46
N ASN A 430 32.91 -17.77 7.78
CA ASN A 430 33.74 -16.60 8.05
C ASN A 430 33.48 -16.01 9.45
N ALA A 431 32.25 -16.06 9.95
CA ALA A 431 31.93 -15.58 11.31
C ALA A 431 32.42 -16.54 12.39
N VAL A 432 32.08 -17.83 12.29
CA VAL A 432 32.36 -18.84 13.32
C VAL A 432 33.86 -19.15 13.40
N TYR A 433 34.52 -19.25 12.25
CA TYR A 433 35.94 -19.61 12.17
C TYR A 433 36.87 -18.41 11.97
N ALA A 434 36.40 -17.16 12.15
CA ALA A 434 37.19 -15.94 11.92
C ALA A 434 38.60 -16.00 12.53
N ASN A 435 38.67 -16.30 13.84
CA ASN A 435 39.94 -16.39 14.57
C ASN A 435 40.82 -17.53 14.07
N LYS A 436 40.22 -18.67 13.71
CA LYS A 436 40.94 -19.84 13.20
C LYS A 436 41.50 -19.58 11.80
N ILE A 437 40.71 -18.97 10.92
CA ILE A 437 41.13 -18.55 9.58
C ILE A 437 42.28 -17.53 9.66
N ALA A 438 42.18 -16.55 10.56
CA ALA A 438 43.23 -15.55 10.77
C ALA A 438 44.55 -16.18 11.25
N ALA A 439 44.46 -17.23 12.08
CA ALA A 439 45.63 -17.97 12.58
C ALA A 439 46.24 -18.95 11.57
N LEU A 440 45.53 -19.32 10.50
CA LEU A 440 46.05 -20.22 9.47
C LEU A 440 47.05 -19.51 8.53
N PRO A 441 48.07 -20.22 8.01
CA PRO A 441 48.92 -19.74 6.92
C PRO A 441 48.09 -19.36 5.70
N GLU A 442 48.50 -18.32 4.97
CA GLU A 442 47.72 -17.77 3.84
C GLU A 442 47.33 -18.82 2.80
N GLY A 443 48.24 -19.74 2.46
CA GLY A 443 47.99 -20.82 1.50
C GLY A 443 47.02 -21.92 1.96
N GLU A 444 46.69 -21.98 3.26
CA GLU A 444 45.78 -23.00 3.81
C GLU A 444 44.36 -22.47 4.07
N ARG A 445 44.18 -21.14 4.06
CA ARG A 445 42.91 -20.49 4.40
C ARG A 445 41.80 -20.87 3.43
N GLU A 446 42.06 -20.79 2.12
CA GLU A 446 41.04 -21.09 1.11
C GLU A 446 40.57 -22.53 1.16
N GLY A 447 41.49 -23.49 1.33
CA GLY A 447 41.16 -24.91 1.48
C GLY A 447 40.28 -25.17 2.71
N PHE A 448 40.65 -24.60 3.86
CA PHE A 448 39.87 -24.72 5.09
C PHE A 448 38.47 -24.09 4.96
N ILE A 449 38.37 -22.90 4.36
CA ILE A 449 37.09 -22.22 4.13
C ILE A 449 36.21 -23.06 3.20
N ALA A 450 36.77 -23.58 2.11
CA ALA A 450 36.03 -24.40 1.14
C ALA A 450 35.50 -25.70 1.77
N GLU A 451 36.32 -26.38 2.57
CA GLU A 451 35.92 -27.60 3.29
C GLU A 451 34.77 -27.32 4.27
N ARG A 452 34.92 -26.31 5.13
CA ARG A 452 33.88 -25.96 6.13
C ARG A 452 32.61 -25.45 5.48
N ARG A 453 32.71 -24.78 4.34
CA ARG A 453 31.55 -24.35 3.56
C ARG A 453 30.80 -25.57 3.00
N ALA A 454 31.51 -26.54 2.43
CA ALA A 454 30.90 -27.76 1.91
C ALA A 454 30.31 -28.65 3.01
N GLU A 455 30.88 -28.64 4.22
CA GLU A 455 30.28 -29.24 5.41
C GLU A 455 28.97 -28.55 5.80
N TYR A 456 28.99 -27.23 5.97
CA TYR A 456 27.80 -26.46 6.32
C TYR A 456 26.67 -26.59 5.28
N GLU A 457 27.02 -26.58 4.00
CA GLU A 457 26.05 -26.72 2.90
C GLU A 457 25.33 -28.07 2.92
N ARG A 458 25.98 -29.14 3.39
CA ARG A 458 25.36 -30.46 3.55
C ARG A 458 24.29 -30.49 4.66
N ASP A 459 24.40 -29.59 5.64
CA ASP A 459 23.40 -29.46 6.71
C ASP A 459 22.20 -28.60 6.29
N ILE A 460 22.31 -27.84 5.19
CA ILE A 460 21.19 -27.11 4.58
C ILE A 460 20.45 -28.05 3.63
N ASP A 461 19.70 -29.00 4.19
CA ASP A 461 18.98 -30.02 3.44
C ASP A 461 17.46 -29.86 3.61
N VAL A 462 16.78 -29.47 2.52
CA VAL A 462 15.33 -29.31 2.48
C VAL A 462 14.58 -30.63 2.71
N MET A 463 15.15 -31.76 2.27
CA MET A 463 14.53 -33.07 2.47
C MET A 463 14.61 -33.50 3.93
N ARG A 464 15.71 -33.17 4.62
CA ARG A 464 15.83 -33.35 6.07
C ARG A 464 14.78 -32.52 6.82
N LEU A 465 14.59 -31.25 6.44
CA LEU A 465 13.57 -30.40 7.04
C LEU A 465 12.16 -30.96 6.83
N ALA A 466 11.86 -31.46 5.63
CA ALA A 466 10.60 -32.12 5.35
C ALA A 466 10.40 -33.42 6.16
N SER A 467 11.45 -34.25 6.29
CA SER A 467 11.36 -35.50 7.06
C SER A 467 11.15 -35.28 8.56
N GLU A 468 11.64 -34.14 9.07
CA GLU A 468 11.48 -33.71 10.47
C GLU A 468 10.20 -32.87 10.69
N LEU A 469 9.32 -32.77 9.68
CA LEU A 469 8.07 -32.02 9.72
C LEU A 469 8.26 -30.51 10.03
N VAL A 470 9.42 -29.95 9.70
CA VAL A 470 9.69 -28.51 9.83
C VAL A 470 9.00 -27.73 8.71
N ILE A 471 8.84 -28.36 7.55
CA ILE A 471 8.09 -27.84 6.39
C ILE A 471 7.06 -28.87 5.95
N ASP A 472 5.97 -28.42 5.34
CA ASP A 472 4.84 -29.28 5.01
C ASP A 472 5.05 -30.10 3.74
N THR A 473 5.77 -29.54 2.75
CA THR A 473 5.99 -30.23 1.48
C THR A 473 7.14 -29.62 0.68
N VAL A 474 7.70 -30.43 -0.22
CA VAL A 474 8.63 -30.02 -1.27
C VAL A 474 7.98 -30.35 -2.61
N ILE A 475 7.83 -29.35 -3.48
CA ILE A 475 7.18 -29.51 -4.79
C ILE A 475 8.00 -28.90 -5.91
N GLU A 476 7.78 -29.35 -7.14
CA GLU A 476 8.38 -28.71 -8.31
C GLU A 476 7.75 -27.33 -8.56
N PRO A 477 8.53 -26.35 -9.07
CA PRO A 477 8.02 -24.99 -9.31
C PRO A 477 6.77 -24.94 -10.21
N GLY A 478 6.65 -25.86 -11.18
CA GLY A 478 5.49 -25.95 -12.08
C GLY A 478 4.19 -26.34 -11.39
N ASP A 479 4.24 -27.05 -10.27
CA ASP A 479 3.06 -27.50 -9.52
C ASP A 479 2.57 -26.46 -8.50
N LEU A 480 3.36 -25.41 -8.26
CA LEU A 480 3.13 -24.43 -7.20
C LEU A 480 1.76 -23.75 -7.28
N ARG A 481 1.33 -23.33 -8.48
CA ARG A 481 0.02 -22.67 -8.65
C ARG A 481 -1.12 -23.57 -8.20
N GLY A 482 -1.13 -24.83 -8.64
CA GLY A 482 -2.16 -25.80 -8.27
C GLY A 482 -2.15 -26.11 -6.77
N GLU A 483 -0.98 -26.18 -6.15
CA GLU A 483 -0.85 -26.39 -4.70
C GLU A 483 -1.41 -25.22 -3.89
N LEU A 484 -1.09 -23.99 -4.28
CA LEU A 484 -1.63 -22.78 -3.63
C LEU A 484 -3.16 -22.75 -3.69
N ILE A 485 -3.75 -23.05 -4.85
CA ILE A 485 -5.22 -23.10 -5.05
C ILE A 485 -5.85 -24.10 -4.07
N ARG A 486 -5.33 -25.32 -4.01
CA ARG A 486 -5.86 -26.37 -3.12
C ARG A 486 -5.77 -25.99 -1.64
N ARG A 487 -4.63 -25.43 -1.22
CA ARG A 487 -4.42 -25.07 0.19
C ARG A 487 -5.29 -23.89 0.63
N PHE A 488 -5.43 -22.85 -0.19
CA PHE A 488 -6.36 -21.77 0.13
C PHE A 488 -7.81 -22.23 0.13
N ALA A 489 -8.20 -23.15 -0.76
CA ALA A 489 -9.53 -23.75 -0.71
C ALA A 489 -9.78 -24.51 0.60
N ALA A 490 -8.79 -25.25 1.09
CA ALA A 490 -8.86 -25.98 2.37
C ALA A 490 -8.87 -25.06 3.60
N ALA A 491 -8.24 -23.89 3.52
CA ALA A 491 -8.19 -22.91 4.60
C ALA A 491 -9.44 -22.00 4.71
N ARG A 492 -10.43 -22.16 3.82
CA ARG A 492 -11.68 -21.39 3.88
C ARG A 492 -12.42 -21.67 5.20
N GLY A 493 -12.93 -20.61 5.82
CA GLY A 493 -13.63 -20.70 7.11
C GLY A 493 -12.72 -20.80 8.33
N LYS A 494 -11.41 -20.55 8.18
CA LYS A 494 -10.45 -20.44 9.29
C LYS A 494 -10.95 -19.48 10.37
N ASP A 495 -10.78 -19.87 11.63
CA ASP A 495 -11.04 -18.98 12.77
C ASP A 495 -10.08 -17.79 12.74
N ARG A 496 -10.65 -16.59 12.79
CA ARG A 496 -9.92 -15.32 12.78
C ARG A 496 -9.59 -14.78 14.18
N SER A 497 -9.64 -15.62 15.21
CA SER A 497 -9.27 -15.23 16.58
C SER A 497 -7.75 -15.31 16.80
N PHE A 498 -7.15 -14.23 17.33
CA PHE A 498 -5.71 -14.18 17.67
C PHE A 498 -5.45 -13.86 19.15
N SER A 499 -6.06 -12.78 19.66
CA SER A 499 -5.80 -12.32 21.03
C SER A 499 -7.02 -11.63 21.65
N ARG A 500 -7.12 -11.63 22.98
CA ARG A 500 -8.20 -10.98 23.76
C ARG A 500 -7.72 -9.65 24.34
N ARG A 501 -7.60 -8.61 23.51
CA ARG A 501 -7.14 -7.26 23.92
C ARG A 501 -7.87 -6.15 23.14
N ARG A 502 -7.78 -4.90 23.61
CA ARG A 502 -8.37 -3.74 22.93
C ARG A 502 -7.66 -3.42 21.62
N HIS A 503 -6.34 -3.39 21.64
CA HIS A 503 -5.46 -3.22 20.48
C HIS A 503 -4.04 -3.66 20.86
N GLY A 504 -3.21 -3.96 19.85
CA GLY A 504 -1.77 -4.17 20.05
C GLY A 504 -1.06 -2.89 20.50
N VAL A 505 0.17 -3.05 21.00
CA VAL A 505 1.12 -1.95 21.24
C VAL A 505 2.33 -2.23 20.34
N THR A 506 2.18 -1.87 19.07
CA THR A 506 3.13 -2.23 18.01
C THR A 506 4.43 -1.45 18.17
N PRO A 507 5.60 -2.05 17.90
CA PRO A 507 6.88 -1.33 17.84
C PRO A 507 6.80 -0.16 16.84
N VAL A 508 7.27 1.03 17.24
CA VAL A 508 7.31 2.23 16.38
C VAL A 508 8.63 2.34 15.66
#